data_AF-A0AAV2CEN2-F1
#
_entry.id   AF-A0AAV2CEN2-F1
#
_cell.length_a   1.000
_cell.length_b   1.000
_cell.length_c   1.000
_cell.angle_alpha   90.00
_cell.angle_beta   90.00
_cell.angle_gamma   90.00
#
_symmetry.space_group_name_H-M   'P 1'
#
loop_
_entity.id
_entity.type
_entity.pdbx_description
1 polymer ?
#
loop_
_entity_poly.entity_id
_entity_poly.type
_entity_poly.pdbx_seq_one_letter_code
_entity_poly.pdbx_strand_id
1 'polypeptide(L)'
;MQLQELNNRFDEVNTRLLTCMASLSPENEFAAFDREKLVSLTRFYPTEFGHLSDSFLLRDFENYYHSVKNDELFHGLKGIDELCQLMVKTKVNLSYPWVYLLLKVVLTLPVATASVERAFSALSYIKNKLRNRLGDQFVNMIVS
;
A
#
# COMPACT_ATOMS: atom_id res chain seq x y z
N MET A 1 29.68 -14.26 9.09
CA MET A 1 28.47 -14.46 9.91
C MET A 1 27.66 -13.18 10.05
N GLN A 2 28.23 -12.06 10.50
CA GLN A 2 27.50 -10.77 10.67
C GLN A 2 26.86 -10.19 9.39
N LEU A 3 27.50 -10.33 8.22
CA LEU A 3 26.97 -9.79 6.96
C LEU A 3 25.69 -10.53 6.49
N GLN A 4 25.62 -11.84 6.71
CA GLN A 4 24.47 -12.65 6.33
C GLN A 4 23.28 -12.39 7.26
N GLU A 5 23.52 -12.23 8.56
CA GLU A 5 22.48 -11.82 9.52
C GLU A 5 21.96 -10.40 9.25
N LEU A 6 22.83 -9.49 8.81
CA LEU A 6 22.43 -8.15 8.39
C LEU A 6 21.56 -8.19 7.14
N ASN A 7 21.98 -8.95 6.11
CA ASN A 7 21.20 -9.13 4.89
C ASN A 7 19.85 -9.78 5.18
N ASN A 8 19.80 -10.82 6.02
CA ASN A 8 18.55 -11.47 6.40
C ASN A 8 17.60 -10.52 7.14
N ARG A 9 18.11 -9.73 8.10
CA ARG A 9 17.30 -8.72 8.80
C ARG A 9 16.82 -7.62 7.85
N PHE A 10 17.67 -7.20 6.91
CA PHE A 10 17.32 -6.20 5.91
C PHE A 10 16.20 -6.70 4.98
N ASP A 11 16.28 -7.94 4.53
CA ASP A 11 15.25 -8.57 3.70
C ASP A 11 13.93 -8.76 4.46
N GLU A 12 13.98 -9.13 5.74
CA GLU A 12 12.79 -9.24 6.59
C GLU A 12 12.10 -7.88 6.77
N VAL A 13 12.85 -6.83 7.08
CA VAL A 13 12.34 -5.46 7.25
C VAL A 13 11.71 -4.95 5.95
N ASN A 14 12.37 -5.15 4.80
CA ASN A 14 11.83 -4.78 3.49
C ASN A 14 10.57 -5.57 3.15
N THR A 15 10.56 -6.87 3.42
CA THR A 15 9.37 -7.71 3.18
C THR A 15 8.19 -7.24 4.01
N ARG A 16 8.43 -6.89 5.28
CA ARG A 16 7.40 -6.32 6.17
C ARG A 16 6.90 -4.97 5.66
N LEU A 17 7.81 -4.06 5.27
CA LEU A 17 7.46 -2.76 4.71
C LEU A 17 6.54 -2.92 3.49
N LEU A 18 6.96 -3.73 2.52
CA LEU A 18 6.21 -4.01 1.30
C LEU A 18 4.84 -4.64 1.56
N THR A 19 4.78 -5.59 2.49
CA THR A 19 3.52 -6.24 2.91
C THR A 19 2.57 -5.22 3.52
N CYS A 20 3.08 -4.26 4.29
CA CYS A 20 2.26 -3.21 4.86
C CYS A 20 1.77 -2.23 3.78
N MET A 21 2.66 -1.82 2.85
CA MET A 21 2.32 -0.92 1.73
C MET A 21 1.24 -1.48 0.81
N ALA A 22 1.20 -2.81 0.61
CA ALA A 22 0.15 -3.46 -0.18
C ALA A 22 -1.27 -3.17 0.35
N SER A 23 -1.40 -2.86 1.65
CA SER A 23 -2.68 -2.55 2.31
C SER A 23 -3.23 -1.17 1.94
N LEU A 24 -2.45 -0.33 1.23
CA LEU A 24 -2.89 0.94 0.65
C LEU A 24 -3.47 0.79 -0.77
N SER A 25 -3.39 -0.41 -1.37
CA SER A 25 -3.83 -0.61 -2.74
C SER A 25 -5.34 -0.39 -2.86
N PRO A 26 -5.80 0.47 -3.78
CA PRO A 26 -7.22 0.61 -4.05
C PRO A 26 -7.75 -0.48 -5.01
N GLU A 27 -6.85 -1.30 -5.58
CA GLU A 27 -7.24 -2.37 -6.51
C GLU A 27 -8.24 -3.35 -5.87
N ASN A 28 -9.12 -3.91 -6.69
CA ASN A 28 -10.18 -4.84 -6.26
C ASN A 28 -11.00 -4.29 -5.08
N GLU A 29 -11.43 -3.03 -5.18
CA GLU A 29 -12.25 -2.38 -4.16
C GLU A 29 -11.59 -2.39 -2.77
N PHE A 30 -10.31 -2.06 -2.72
CA PHE A 30 -9.52 -2.04 -1.49
C PHE A 30 -9.48 -3.42 -0.78
N ALA A 31 -9.53 -4.53 -1.51
CA ALA A 31 -9.54 -5.88 -0.94
C ALA A 31 -8.32 -6.20 -0.05
N ALA A 32 -7.19 -5.53 -0.28
CA ALA A 32 -5.97 -5.71 0.50
C ALA A 32 -5.94 -4.87 1.78
N PHE A 33 -6.97 -4.05 2.05
CA PHE A 33 -7.01 -3.16 3.20
C PHE A 33 -6.87 -3.92 4.52
N ASP A 34 -5.97 -3.44 5.37
CA ASP A 34 -5.69 -3.99 6.68
C ASP A 34 -5.15 -2.87 7.58
N ARG A 35 -6.01 -2.35 8.47
CA ARG A 35 -5.65 -1.23 9.33
C ARG A 35 -4.48 -1.53 10.27
N GLU A 36 -4.31 -2.78 10.71
CA GLU A 36 -3.22 -3.16 11.61
C GLU A 36 -1.89 -3.11 10.88
N LYS A 37 -1.88 -3.56 9.60
CA LYS A 37 -0.72 -3.38 8.72
C LYS A 37 -0.43 -1.93 8.41
N LEU A 38 -1.45 -1.09 8.22
CA LEU A 38 -1.26 0.35 8.02
C LEU A 38 -0.66 1.03 9.26
N VAL A 39 -1.09 0.66 10.47
CA VAL A 39 -0.44 1.12 11.71
C VAL A 39 0.98 0.57 11.83
N SER A 40 1.23 -0.68 11.44
CA SER A 40 2.59 -1.18 11.37
C SER A 40 3.44 -0.41 10.35
N LEU A 41 2.85 0.13 9.28
CA LEU A 41 3.54 0.95 8.28
C LEU A 41 3.97 2.31 8.87
N THR A 42 3.14 2.95 9.68
CA THR A 42 3.47 4.25 10.29
C THR A 42 4.68 4.17 11.22
N ARG A 43 4.93 2.99 11.82
CA ARG A 43 6.10 2.74 12.68
C ARG A 43 7.44 2.82 11.94
N PHE A 44 7.45 2.71 10.60
CA PHE A 44 8.64 2.96 9.79
C PHE A 44 8.94 4.46 9.62
N TYR A 45 8.01 5.34 10.01
CA TYR A 45 8.05 6.79 9.82
C TYR A 45 7.79 7.53 11.15
N PRO A 46 8.63 7.33 12.18
CA PRO A 46 8.40 7.90 13.51
C PRO A 46 8.47 9.43 13.52
N THR A 47 9.16 10.06 12.57
CA THR A 47 9.20 11.53 12.46
C THR A 47 7.82 12.09 12.15
N GLU A 48 7.10 11.47 11.21
CA GLU A 48 5.78 11.90 10.76
C GLU A 48 4.66 11.44 11.70
N PHE A 49 4.74 10.20 12.22
CA PHE A 49 3.61 9.56 12.92
C PHE A 49 3.86 9.26 14.39
N GLY A 50 5.09 9.41 14.91
CA GLY A 50 5.46 8.93 16.25
C GLY A 50 4.77 9.63 17.43
N HIS A 51 4.11 10.77 17.17
CA HIS A 51 3.31 11.50 18.15
C HIS A 51 1.84 11.05 18.22
N LEU A 52 1.41 10.18 17.31
CA LEU A 52 0.04 9.67 17.23
C LEU A 52 -0.07 8.33 17.95
N SER A 53 -1.21 8.09 18.61
CA SER A 53 -1.47 6.78 19.21
C SER A 53 -1.94 5.76 18.17
N ASP A 54 -1.56 4.50 18.36
CA ASP A 54 -2.02 3.39 17.52
C ASP A 54 -3.56 3.32 17.47
N SER A 55 -4.22 3.54 18.61
CA SER A 55 -5.69 3.57 18.70
C SER A 55 -6.33 4.67 17.85
N PHE A 56 -5.68 5.83 17.75
CA PHE A 56 -6.13 6.92 16.90
C PHE A 56 -5.97 6.53 15.43
N LEU A 57 -4.80 6.03 15.04
CA LEU A 57 -4.51 5.62 13.66
C LEU A 57 -5.41 4.48 13.18
N LEU A 58 -5.64 3.46 14.01
CA LEU A 58 -6.56 2.35 13.69
C LEU A 58 -7.96 2.87 13.34
N ARG A 59 -8.48 3.79 14.16
CA ARG A 59 -9.80 4.41 13.93
C ARG A 59 -9.79 5.31 12.69
N ASP A 60 -8.74 6.11 12.50
CA ASP A 60 -8.63 7.02 11.35
C ASP A 60 -8.62 6.22 10.02
N PHE A 61 -7.82 5.16 9.96
CA PHE A 61 -7.74 4.28 8.79
C PHE A 61 -9.04 3.53 8.51
N GLU A 62 -9.73 3.04 9.55
CA GLU A 62 -11.04 2.39 9.38
C GLU A 62 -12.10 3.36 8.85
N ASN A 63 -12.16 4.58 9.39
CA ASN A 63 -13.11 5.59 8.95
C ASN A 63 -12.87 5.98 7.49
N TYR A 64 -11.59 6.16 7.11
CA TYR A 64 -11.20 6.38 5.73
C TYR A 64 -11.69 5.27 4.82
N TYR A 65 -11.41 4.00 5.18
CA TYR A 65 -11.83 2.85 4.39
C TYR A 65 -13.33 2.83 4.16
N HIS A 66 -14.13 3.02 5.21
CA HIS A 66 -15.59 3.09 5.08
C HIS A 66 -16.06 4.27 4.23
N SER A 67 -15.35 5.39 4.27
CA SER A 67 -15.65 6.58 3.47
C SER A 67 -15.39 6.36 1.99
N VAL A 68 -14.27 5.74 1.62
CA VAL A 68 -13.88 5.57 0.20
C VAL A 68 -14.48 4.31 -0.43
N LYS A 69 -14.70 3.24 0.35
CA LYS A 69 -15.25 1.99 -0.18
C LYS A 69 -16.66 2.16 -0.74
N ASN A 70 -17.48 2.98 -0.09
CA ASN A 70 -18.86 3.23 -0.49
C ASN A 70 -19.02 4.36 -1.52
N ASP A 71 -17.92 5.02 -1.90
CA ASP A 71 -17.92 6.09 -2.89
C ASP A 71 -17.50 5.54 -4.25
N GLU A 72 -18.45 5.47 -5.18
CA GLU A 72 -18.23 4.96 -6.54
C GLU A 72 -17.13 5.71 -7.29
N LEU A 73 -16.80 6.94 -6.91
CA LEU A 73 -15.69 7.69 -7.50
C LEU A 73 -14.34 6.98 -7.28
N PHE A 74 -14.21 6.23 -6.18
CA PHE A 74 -12.99 5.51 -5.81
C PHE A 74 -12.95 4.07 -6.35
N HIS A 75 -13.99 3.62 -7.07
CA HIS A 75 -14.01 2.30 -7.67
C HIS A 75 -13.11 2.23 -8.91
N GLY A 76 -12.50 1.07 -9.13
CA GLY A 76 -11.70 0.80 -10.34
C GLY A 76 -10.33 1.50 -10.42
N LEU A 77 -9.89 2.16 -9.35
CA LEU A 77 -8.55 2.75 -9.26
C LEU A 77 -7.47 1.66 -9.37
N LYS A 78 -6.44 1.92 -10.18
CA LYS A 78 -5.38 0.95 -10.52
C LYS A 78 -4.13 1.10 -9.67
N GLY A 79 -4.03 2.14 -8.86
CA GLY A 79 -2.81 2.46 -8.15
C GLY A 79 -2.96 3.57 -7.12
N ILE A 80 -1.93 3.66 -6.27
CA ILE A 80 -1.82 4.65 -5.21
C ILE A 80 -1.72 6.09 -5.77
N ASP A 81 -1.16 6.24 -6.97
CA ASP A 81 -1.07 7.52 -7.69
C ASP A 81 -2.45 8.06 -8.10
N GLU A 82 -3.30 7.22 -8.70
CA GLU A 82 -4.68 7.58 -9.05
C GLU A 82 -5.50 7.89 -7.78
N LEU A 83 -5.31 7.10 -6.72
CA LEU A 83 -5.93 7.33 -5.42
C LEU A 83 -5.57 8.69 -4.84
N CYS A 84 -4.28 9.05 -4.82
CA CYS A 84 -3.81 10.34 -4.33
C CYS A 84 -4.39 11.51 -5.12
N GLN A 85 -4.41 11.42 -6.45
CA GLN A 85 -4.99 12.45 -7.31
C GLN A 85 -6.47 12.65 -7.02
N LEU A 86 -7.22 11.55 -6.90
CA LEU A 86 -8.64 11.61 -6.61
C LEU A 86 -8.93 12.17 -5.22
N MET A 87 -8.17 11.77 -4.19
CA MET A 87 -8.33 12.31 -2.84
C MET A 87 -8.16 13.84 -2.79
N VAL A 88 -7.27 14.41 -3.61
CA VAL A 88 -7.11 15.87 -3.72
C VAL A 88 -8.29 16.49 -4.46
N LYS A 89 -8.71 15.88 -5.58
CA LYS A 89 -9.83 16.37 -6.38
C LYS A 89 -11.14 16.42 -5.59
N THR A 90 -11.39 15.42 -4.76
CA THR A 90 -12.60 15.30 -3.92
C THR A 90 -12.46 15.95 -2.54
N LYS A 91 -11.29 16.51 -2.23
CA LYS A 91 -10.94 17.08 -0.91
C LYS A 91 -10.94 16.07 0.25
N VAL A 92 -11.07 14.78 -0.03
CA VAL A 92 -10.95 13.70 0.97
C VAL A 92 -9.58 13.73 1.66
N ASN A 93 -8.55 14.25 0.99
CA ASN A 93 -7.24 14.49 1.58
C ASN A 93 -7.26 15.46 2.78
N LEU A 94 -8.26 16.34 2.87
CA LEU A 94 -8.44 17.26 4.00
C LEU A 94 -9.20 16.60 5.16
N SER A 95 -10.11 15.66 4.84
CA SER A 95 -10.86 14.88 5.81
C SER A 95 -10.01 13.79 6.47
N TYR A 96 -9.08 13.19 5.71
CA TYR A 96 -8.19 12.12 6.18
C TYR A 96 -6.72 12.49 5.92
N PRO A 97 -6.19 13.52 6.63
CA PRO A 97 -4.85 14.04 6.39
C PRO A 97 -3.74 13.01 6.70
N TRP A 98 -3.95 12.12 7.68
CA TRP A 98 -2.96 11.12 8.08
C TRP A 98 -2.86 9.97 7.07
N VAL A 99 -3.99 9.53 6.53
CA VAL A 99 -4.01 8.60 5.39
C VAL A 99 -3.29 9.22 4.19
N TYR A 100 -3.62 10.48 3.86
CA TYR A 100 -3.00 11.15 2.73
C TYR A 100 -1.48 11.35 2.93
N LEU A 101 -1.04 11.66 4.15
CA LEU A 101 0.38 11.73 4.48
C LEU A 101 1.07 10.37 4.29
N LEU A 102 0.45 9.27 4.74
CA LEU A 102 0.98 7.93 4.59
C LEU A 102 1.13 7.55 3.11
N LEU A 103 0.13 7.86 2.28
CA LEU A 103 0.19 7.65 0.83
C LEU A 103 1.32 8.46 0.18
N LYS A 104 1.53 9.72 0.59
CA LYS A 104 2.65 10.54 0.09
C LYS A 104 4.01 9.95 0.45
N VAL A 105 4.20 9.55 1.70
CA VAL A 105 5.44 8.91 2.16
C VAL A 105 5.70 7.65 1.33
N VAL A 106 4.66 6.85 1.09
CA VAL A 106 4.77 5.65 0.26
C VAL A 106 5.14 5.96 -1.19
N LEU A 107 4.66 7.06 -1.75
CA LEU A 107 5.01 7.50 -3.11
C LEU A 107 6.41 8.13 -3.23
N THR A 108 7.00 8.62 -2.14
CA THR A 108 8.37 9.20 -2.17
C THR A 108 9.47 8.16 -1.90
N LEU A 109 9.14 7.03 -1.29
CA LEU A 109 10.07 5.91 -1.05
C LEU A 109 10.69 5.27 -2.30
N PRO A 110 9.99 5.06 -3.44
CA PRO A 110 10.56 4.39 -4.60
C PRO A 110 11.77 5.13 -5.15
N VAL A 111 11.85 6.45 -4.96
CA VAL A 111 12.90 7.29 -5.56
C VAL A 111 14.18 7.34 -4.70
N ALA A 112 14.11 7.00 -3.41
CA ALA A 112 15.19 7.30 -2.48
C ALA A 112 16.19 6.14 -2.23
N THR A 113 15.85 4.88 -2.54
CA THR A 113 16.74 3.75 -2.23
C THR A 113 16.68 2.63 -3.30
N ALA A 114 17.83 2.32 -3.90
CA ALA A 114 17.98 1.25 -4.90
C ALA A 114 17.46 -0.13 -4.40
N SER A 115 17.49 -0.36 -3.08
CA SER A 115 16.96 -1.57 -2.45
C SER A 115 15.43 -1.63 -2.48
N VAL A 116 14.74 -0.51 -2.25
CA VAL A 116 13.27 -0.44 -2.32
C VAL A 116 12.82 -0.52 -3.77
N GLU A 117 13.52 0.11 -4.72
CA GLU A 117 13.24 -0.05 -6.16
C GLU A 117 13.27 -1.52 -6.59
N ARG A 118 14.30 -2.27 -6.18
CA ARG A 118 14.39 -3.70 -6.45
C ARG A 118 13.23 -4.49 -5.83
N ALA A 119 12.84 -4.13 -4.61
CA ALA A 119 11.73 -4.77 -3.91
C ALA A 119 10.37 -4.44 -4.56
N PHE A 120 10.17 -3.18 -4.99
CA PHE A 120 8.99 -2.71 -5.72
C PHE A 120 8.91 -3.31 -7.13
N SER A 121 10.06 -3.48 -7.79
CA SER A 121 10.17 -4.20 -9.05
C SER A 121 9.81 -5.67 -8.88
N ALA A 122 10.29 -6.33 -7.81
CA ALA A 122 9.90 -7.70 -7.47
C ALA A 122 8.39 -7.82 -7.19
N LEU A 123 7.79 -6.86 -6.47
CA LEU A 123 6.35 -6.80 -6.28
C LEU A 123 5.60 -6.59 -7.59
N SER A 124 6.06 -5.67 -8.44
CA SER A 124 5.45 -5.40 -9.75
C SER A 124 5.51 -6.64 -10.63
N TYR A 125 6.61 -7.39 -10.56
CA TYR A 125 6.75 -8.68 -11.22
C TYR A 125 5.79 -9.73 -10.65
N ILE A 126 5.64 -9.85 -9.32
CA ILE A 126 4.68 -10.76 -8.69
C ILE A 126 3.24 -10.37 -9.04
N LYS A 127 2.90 -9.08 -8.99
CA LYS A 127 1.59 -8.53 -9.36
C LYS A 127 1.26 -8.88 -10.81
N ASN A 128 2.18 -8.64 -11.74
CA ASN A 128 2.00 -8.98 -13.15
C ASN A 128 1.89 -10.50 -13.35
N LYS A 129 2.66 -11.31 -12.61
CA LYS A 129 2.58 -12.76 -12.69
C LYS A 129 1.25 -13.31 -12.17
N LEU A 130 0.73 -12.77 -11.07
CA LEU A 130 -0.59 -13.12 -10.54
C LEU A 130 -1.71 -12.71 -11.50
N ARG A 131 -1.63 -11.51 -12.06
CA ARG A 131 -2.58 -11.00 -13.06
C ARG A 131 -2.56 -11.82 -14.35
N ASN A 132 -1.38 -12.19 -14.84
CA ASN A 132 -1.23 -13.05 -16.02
C ASN A 132 -1.75 -14.46 -15.75
N ARG A 133 -1.54 -15.01 -14.54
CA ARG A 133 -2.08 -16.33 -14.17
C ARG A 133 -3.61 -16.37 -14.10
N LEU A 134 -4.23 -15.28 -13.64
CA LEU A 134 -5.69 -15.17 -13.70
C LEU A 134 -6.15 -15.11 -15.17
N GLY A 135 -5.49 -14.29 -16.00
CA GLY A 135 -5.76 -14.22 -17.44
C GLY A 135 -5.62 -15.57 -18.17
N ASP A 136 -4.55 -16.32 -17.93
CA ASP A 136 -4.31 -17.63 -18.54
C ASP A 136 -5.36 -18.68 -18.13
N GLN A 137 -5.90 -18.60 -16.91
CA GLN A 137 -6.99 -19.48 -16.47
C GLN A 137 -8.33 -19.10 -17.11
N PHE A 138 -8.61 -17.80 -17.30
CA PHE A 138 -9.80 -17.34 -18.02
C PHE A 138 -9.74 -17.67 -19.51
N VAL A 139 -8.58 -17.54 -20.17
CA VAL A 139 -8.42 -17.85 -21.59
C VAL A 139 -8.51 -19.37 -21.84
N ASN A 140 -7.96 -20.21 -20.96
CA ASN A 140 -8.08 -21.67 -21.10
C ASN A 140 -9.53 -22.20 -20.93
N MET A 141 -10.42 -21.44 -20.28
CA MET A 141 -11.83 -21.81 -20.16
C MET A 141 -12.68 -21.40 -21.37
N ILE A 142 -12.22 -20.45 -22.19
CA ILE A 142 -12.92 -19.98 -23.40
C ILE A 142 -12.47 -20.75 -24.66
N VAL A 143 -11.35 -21.49 -24.59
CA VAL A 143 -10.77 -22.24 -25.72
C VAL A 143 -10.91 -23.78 -25.55
N SER A 144 -11.86 -24.26 -24.74
CA SER A 144 -12.22 -25.69 -24.65
C SER A 144 -13.63 -25.96 -25.15
#